data_AF-A0A6V7LV58-F1
#
_entry.id   AF-A0A6V7LV58-F1
#
_cell.length_a   1.000
_cell.length_b   1.000
_cell.length_c   1.000
_cell.angle_alpha   90.00
_cell.angle_beta   90.00
_cell.angle_gamma   90.00
#
_symmetry.space_group_name_H-M   'P 1'
#
loop_
_entity.id
_entity.type
_entity.pdbx_description
1 polymer ?
#
loop_
_entity_poly.entity_id
_entity_poly.type
_entity_poly.pdbx_seq_one_letter_code
_entity_poly.pdbx_strand_id
1 'polypeptide(L)' 'LPSHPQHATAIKQQSGHSGMISFYVKSDSKKFLQALKYFMVGGSLGGAQSLIEMP' A
#
# COMPACT_ATOMS: atom_id res chain seq x y z
N LEU A 1 -5.55 -0.24 -9.85
CA LEU A 1 -5.11 -1.18 -10.91
C LEU A 1 -6.34 -1.75 -11.61
N PRO A 2 -6.28 -2.10 -12.91
CA PRO A 2 -7.38 -2.76 -13.62
C PRO A 2 -7.85 -4.06 -12.98
N SER A 3 -6.99 -4.73 -12.21
CA SER A 3 -7.31 -5.92 -11.41
C SER A 3 -8.16 -5.65 -10.17
N HIS A 4 -8.32 -4.39 -9.75
CA HIS A 4 -9.12 -4.05 -8.58
C HIS A 4 -10.61 -4.12 -8.93
N PRO A 5 -11.46 -4.80 -8.14
CA PRO A 5 -12.86 -5.04 -8.50
C PRO A 5 -13.67 -3.76 -8.70
N GLN A 6 -13.32 -2.66 -8.02
CA GLN A 6 -13.96 -1.35 -8.19
C GLN A 6 -13.17 -0.37 -9.08
N HIS A 7 -12.27 -0.84 -9.96
CA HIS A 7 -11.46 0.04 -10.82
C HIS A 7 -12.33 0.97 -11.68
N ALA A 8 -13.36 0.45 -12.34
CA ALA A 8 -14.24 1.27 -13.20
C ALA A 8 -14.96 2.36 -12.39
N THR A 9 -15.42 2.04 -11.18
CA THR A 9 -16.04 3.00 -10.27
C THR A 9 -15.03 4.08 -9.84
N ALA A 10 -13.80 3.69 -9.51
CA ALA A 10 -12.72 4.62 -9.15
C ALA A 10 -12.44 5.62 -10.27
N ILE A 11 -12.32 5.15 -11.51
CA ILE A 11 -12.14 6.03 -12.69
C ILE A 11 -13.32 6.98 -12.89
N LYS A 12 -14.56 6.52 -12.64
CA LYS A 12 -15.76 7.35 -12.81
C LYS A 12 -15.87 8.49 -11.77
N GLN A 13 -15.42 8.25 -10.54
CA GLN A 13 -15.71 9.15 -9.41
C GLN A 13 -14.49 9.89 -8.84
N GLN A 14 -13.26 9.53 -9.23
CA GLN A 14 -12.02 10.10 -8.69
C GLN A 14 -11.22 10.79 -9.81
N SER A 15 -10.53 11.87 -9.47
CA SER A 15 -9.60 12.56 -10.37
C SER A 15 -8.19 11.92 -10.43
N GLY A 16 -7.94 10.93 -9.58
CA GLY A 16 -6.67 10.24 -9.46
C GLY A 16 -6.72 9.18 -8.36
N HIS A 17 -5.58 8.53 -8.09
CA HIS A 17 -5.44 7.52 -7.05
C HIS A 17 -4.45 7.99 -5.98
N SER A 18 -4.64 7.54 -4.74
CA SER A 18 -3.71 7.84 -3.65
C SER A 18 -2.44 6.97 -3.73
N GLY A 19 -1.46 7.28 -2.87
CA GLY A 19 -0.27 6.43 -2.66
C GLY A 19 -0.52 5.18 -1.81
N MET A 20 -1.78 4.88 -1.46
CA MET A 20 -2.13 3.73 -0.64
C MET A 20 -2.08 2.45 -1.48
N ILE A 21 -1.27 1.49 -1.05
CA ILE A 21 -1.10 0.20 -1.72
C ILE A 21 -1.19 -0.91 -0.66
N SER A 22 -2.03 -1.90 -0.92
CA SER A 22 -2.11 -3.14 -0.14
C SER A 22 -1.82 -4.32 -1.04
N PHE A 23 -1.08 -5.30 -0.52
CA PHE A 23 -0.70 -6.49 -1.27
C PHE A 23 -0.47 -7.66 -0.31
N TYR A 24 -0.58 -8.88 -0.85
CA TYR A 24 -0.26 -10.11 -0.13
C TYR A 24 1.16 -10.55 -0.44
N VAL A 25 1.93 -10.89 0.59
CA VAL A 25 3.27 -11.48 0.45
C VAL A 25 3.12 -12.99 0.41
N LYS A 26 3.73 -13.65 -0.58
CA LYS A 26 3.71 -15.13 -0.70
C LYS A 26 4.62 -15.82 0.34
N SER A 27 5.63 -15.11 0.82
CA SER A 27 6.62 -15.56 1.79
C SER A 27 6.34 -14.99 3.19
N ASP A 28 7.26 -15.20 4.12
CA ASP A 28 7.23 -14.63 5.47
C ASP A 28 7.22 -13.08 5.44
N SER A 29 6.07 -12.51 5.83
CA SER A 29 5.85 -11.06 5.91
C SER A 29 6.82 -10.35 6.86
N LYS A 30 7.24 -11.01 7.94
CA LYS A 30 8.16 -10.41 8.93
C LYS A 30 9.56 -10.25 8.32
N LYS A 31 10.04 -11.27 7.61
CA LYS A 31 11.32 -11.18 6.88
C LYS A 31 11.27 -10.11 5.80
N PHE A 32 10.15 -9.99 5.09
CA PHE A 32 9.96 -8.93 4.10
C PHE A 32 10.07 -7.54 4.74
N LEU A 33 9.37 -7.30 5.85
CA LEU A 33 9.44 -6.02 6.58
C LEU A 33 10.86 -5.69 7.06
N GLN A 34 11.58 -6.69 7.59
CA GLN A 34 12.94 -6.52 8.09
C GLN A 34 13.97 -6.20 7.00
N ALA A 35 13.68 -6.54 5.74
CA ALA A 35 14.57 -6.28 4.61
C ALA A 35 14.43 -4.85 4.03
N LEU A 36 13.39 -4.10 4.42
CA LEU A 36 13.13 -2.76 3.91
C LEU A 36 14.10 -1.74 4.52
N LYS A 37 14.70 -0.92 3.67
CA LYS A 37 15.68 0.12 4.09
C LYS A 37 15.11 1.54 4.11
N TYR A 38 14.00 1.77 3.41
CA TYR A 38 13.42 3.10 3.18
C TYR A 38 12.01 3.26 3.77
N PHE A 39 11.28 2.16 3.93
CA PHE A 39 9.95 2.18 4.52
C PHE A 39 10.10 2.07 6.03
N MET A 40 9.41 2.96 6.76
CA MET A 40 9.31 2.87 8.22
C MET A 40 8.06 2.09 8.60
N VAL A 41 8.15 1.25 9.63
CA VAL A 41 6.97 0.63 10.24
C VAL A 41 6.24 1.69 11.07
N GLY A 42 4.98 1.98 10.75
CA GLY A 42 4.20 2.99 11.43
C GLY A 42 2.69 2.75 11.33
N GLY A 43 1.92 3.18 12.34
CA GLY A 43 0.47 2.99 12.41
C GLY A 43 -0.37 4.18 11.91
N SER A 44 0.20 5.04 11.05
CA SER A 44 -0.49 6.19 10.44
C SER A 44 -0.14 6.26 8.94
N LEU A 45 -0.72 7.19 8.19
CA LEU A 45 -0.65 7.23 6.73
C LEU A 45 -0.85 8.65 6.15
N GLY A 46 -0.45 8.84 4.89
CA GLY A 46 -0.69 10.08 4.13
C GLY A 46 0.37 11.19 4.28
N GLY A 47 1.45 10.93 5.02
CA GLY A 47 2.60 11.84 5.11
C GLY A 47 3.53 11.77 3.90
N ALA A 48 4.59 12.60 3.91
CA ALA A 48 5.62 12.58 2.88
C ALA A 48 6.53 11.34 2.95
N GLN A 49 6.63 10.72 4.13
CA GLN A 49 7.43 9.53 4.35
C GLN A 49 6.71 8.26 3.86
N SER A 50 7.48 7.32 3.30
CA SER A 50 6.97 6.00 2.96
C SER A 50 6.83 5.14 4.22
N LEU A 51 5.60 4.69 4.48
CA LEU A 51 5.25 3.86 5.63
C LEU A 51 4.79 2.48 5.18
N ILE A 52 5.00 1.48 6.04
CA ILE A 52 4.47 0.13 5.87
C ILE A 52 3.90 -0.40 7.18
N GLU A 53 2.83 -1.18 7.07
CA GLU A 53 2.18 -1.81 8.20
C GLU A 53 1.81 -3.25 7.81
N MET A 54 1.89 -4.15 8.79
CA MET A 54 1.25 -5.46 8.73
C MET A 54 0.11 -5.43 9.74
N PRO A 55 -1.14 -5.22 9.29
CA PRO A 55 -2.29 -5.14 10.18
C PRO A 55 -2.57 -6.47 10.90
#